data_AF-G5A138-F1
#
_entry.id   AF-G5A138-F1
#
_cell.length_a   1.000
_cell.length_b   1.000
_cell.length_c   1.000
_cell.angle_alpha   90.00
_cell.angle_beta   90.00
_cell.angle_gamma   90.00
#
_symmetry.space_group_name_H-M   'P 1'
#
loop_
_entity.id
_entity.type
_entity.pdbx_description
1 polymer ?
#
loop_
_entity_poly.entity_id
_entity_poly.type
_entity_poly.pdbx_seq_one_letter_code
_entity_poly.pdbx_strand_id
1 'polypeptide(L)'
;MPPKRFVFADLNALNHDERAHMEALRSDFSAQDLAQEFPIDAHKLTELLSHPHGEPNFFRGTHYKLPAEDIKSFPDAGWDVRAKSAPEHRTLENLLKRNLADDTNGALGIGKKTMVLVGGEPTDTVLNRVEIYFEAGWSVQLYCFRDKGSEVSDSLRLKHGSSFQNLFLGGLAKNILKGETQGSVTLAGDSATRALVDTTTVCSSPSGASGEERFILMNLDDILGTLARSYSLYNKVQGAKSPINVGVDLKALTKLVCGNGSAKVQRQVAMHSEATTAQAQALLENGWALSKQTATMVPTVLSEFLTQLLAKDVTASSKTLVLVMGDQCLTVASKVVYSRILAEFLARRDPPLAGGVKQRVPERLCNPSQPSGD
;
A
#
# COMPACT_ATOMS: atom_id res chain seq x y z
N MET A 1 -16.57 26.50 -24.50
CA MET A 1 -16.05 27.06 -23.23
C MET A 1 -15.12 26.05 -22.60
N PRO A 2 -13.97 26.47 -22.05
CA PRO A 2 -13.09 25.58 -21.30
C PRO A 2 -13.87 24.96 -20.12
N PRO A 3 -13.62 23.69 -19.77
CA PRO A 3 -14.29 23.05 -18.65
C PRO A 3 -13.93 23.75 -17.33
N LYS A 4 -14.94 24.02 -16.51
CA LYS A 4 -14.76 24.61 -15.18
C LYS A 4 -14.21 23.55 -14.23
N ARG A 5 -13.15 23.86 -13.48
CA ARG A 5 -12.46 22.89 -12.61
C ARG A 5 -12.55 23.33 -11.16
N PHE A 6 -12.87 22.38 -10.29
CA PHE A 6 -13.11 22.63 -8.87
C PHE A 6 -12.24 21.68 -8.05
N VAL A 7 -11.19 22.22 -7.43
CA VAL A 7 -10.17 21.42 -6.76
C VAL A 7 -10.46 21.28 -5.27
N PHE A 8 -10.41 20.05 -4.79
CA PHE A 8 -10.58 19.67 -3.39
C PHE A 8 -9.40 18.80 -2.95
N ALA A 9 -8.81 19.13 -1.80
CA ALA A 9 -7.73 18.33 -1.23
C ALA A 9 -7.93 18.00 0.26
N ASP A 10 -7.53 16.79 0.66
CA ASP A 10 -7.18 16.50 2.05
C ASP A 10 -5.65 16.58 2.17
N LEU A 11 -5.16 17.69 2.71
CA LEU A 11 -3.73 17.98 2.78
C LEU A 11 -3.00 17.04 3.75
N ASN A 12 -3.71 16.44 4.72
CA ASN A 12 -3.12 15.43 5.58
C ASN A 12 -2.92 14.12 4.86
N ALA A 13 -3.95 13.66 4.13
CA ALA A 13 -3.86 12.43 3.37
C ALA A 13 -2.78 12.55 2.29
N LEU A 14 -2.74 13.70 1.61
CA LEU A 14 -1.70 14.00 0.62
C LEU A 14 -0.30 13.99 1.25
N ASN A 15 -0.11 14.69 2.39
CA ASN A 15 1.17 14.71 3.09
C ASN A 15 1.62 13.32 3.56
N HIS A 16 0.69 12.53 4.09
CA HIS A 16 0.98 11.18 4.53
C HIS A 16 1.49 10.31 3.38
N ASP A 17 0.81 10.35 2.24
CA ASP A 17 1.16 9.55 1.08
C ASP A 17 2.46 10.03 0.41
N GLU A 18 2.66 11.34 0.32
CA GLU A 18 3.92 11.93 -0.16
C GLU A 18 5.10 11.45 0.69
N ARG A 19 4.99 11.52 2.01
CA ARG A 19 6.06 11.08 2.92
C ARG A 19 6.30 9.58 2.82
N ALA A 20 5.25 8.77 2.70
CA ALA A 20 5.37 7.34 2.49
C ALA A 20 6.08 7.03 1.15
N HIS A 21 5.77 7.78 0.10
CA HIS A 21 6.42 7.66 -1.20
C HIS A 21 7.90 8.06 -1.15
N MET A 22 8.21 9.19 -0.49
CA MET A 22 9.59 9.65 -0.29
C MET A 22 10.42 8.63 0.50
N GLU A 23 9.83 8.01 1.53
CA GLU A 23 10.51 6.98 2.32
C GLU A 23 10.72 5.69 1.51
N ALA A 24 9.74 5.29 0.69
CA ALA A 24 9.88 4.11 -0.19
C ALA A 24 11.00 4.30 -1.24
N LEU A 25 11.26 5.54 -1.65
CA LEU A 25 12.30 5.93 -2.59
C LEU A 25 13.42 6.73 -1.90
N ARG A 26 13.76 6.37 -0.64
CA ARG A 26 14.68 7.14 0.20
C ARG A 26 16.00 7.53 -0.48
N SER A 27 16.53 6.68 -1.37
CA SER A 27 17.76 6.95 -2.13
C SER A 27 17.66 8.15 -3.07
N ASP A 28 16.44 8.52 -3.45
CA ASP A 28 16.16 9.51 -4.48
C ASP A 28 15.94 10.91 -3.87
N PHE A 29 15.96 11.02 -2.55
CA PHE A 29 15.69 12.24 -1.77
C PHE A 29 16.85 12.53 -0.82
N SER A 30 17.11 13.83 -0.56
CA SER A 30 18.13 14.21 0.41
C SER A 30 17.67 13.94 1.84
N ALA A 31 18.62 13.84 2.78
CA ALA A 31 18.29 13.74 4.21
C ALA A 31 17.48 14.96 4.70
N GLN A 32 17.68 16.13 4.07
CA GLN A 32 16.93 17.34 4.36
C GLN A 32 15.48 17.22 3.89
N ASP A 33 15.22 16.68 2.70
CA ASP A 33 13.87 16.46 2.18
C ASP A 33 13.08 15.49 3.07
N LEU A 34 13.71 14.40 3.47
CA LEU A 34 13.11 13.37 4.32
C LEU A 34 12.83 13.84 5.75
N ALA A 35 13.55 14.87 6.22
CA ALA A 35 13.36 15.43 7.56
C ALA A 35 12.17 16.41 7.64
N GLN A 36 11.64 16.88 6.51
CA GLN A 36 10.53 17.84 6.50
C GLN A 36 9.23 17.19 7.01
N GLU A 37 8.55 17.86 7.94
CA GLU A 37 7.28 17.35 8.48
C GLU A 37 6.14 17.41 7.45
N PHE A 38 6.20 18.42 6.58
CA PHE A 38 5.31 18.64 5.45
C PHE A 38 6.15 19.10 4.26
N PRO A 39 6.55 18.20 3.35
CA PRO A 39 7.50 18.51 2.28
C PRO A 39 6.82 19.17 1.06
N ILE A 40 5.49 19.24 1.02
CA ILE A 40 4.73 19.75 -0.13
C ILE A 40 4.79 21.28 -0.20
N ASP A 41 5.15 21.81 -1.37
CA ASP A 41 5.12 23.23 -1.70
C ASP A 41 3.74 23.60 -2.28
N ALA A 42 3.09 24.61 -1.67
CA ALA A 42 1.75 25.02 -2.05
C ALA A 42 1.67 25.61 -3.47
N HIS A 43 2.67 26.38 -3.90
CA HIS A 43 2.70 27.01 -5.22
C HIS A 43 2.96 25.98 -6.31
N LYS A 44 3.91 25.07 -6.08
CA LYS A 44 4.19 23.99 -7.03
C LYS A 44 3.00 23.04 -7.18
N LEU A 45 2.30 22.73 -6.08
CA LEU A 45 1.06 21.95 -6.14
C LEU A 45 -0.04 22.68 -6.93
N THR A 46 -0.23 24.00 -6.72
CA THR A 46 -1.16 24.82 -7.50
C THR A 46 -0.80 24.81 -9.00
N GLU A 47 0.47 24.96 -9.33
CA GLU A 47 0.96 24.96 -10.71
C GLU A 47 0.69 23.62 -11.40
N LEU A 48 1.03 22.51 -10.72
CA LEU A 48 0.77 21.16 -11.20
C LEU A 48 -0.71 20.94 -11.49
N LEU A 49 -1.58 21.37 -10.57
CA LEU A 49 -3.02 21.15 -10.70
C LEU A 49 -3.67 22.07 -11.74
N SER A 50 -3.01 23.17 -12.13
CA SER A 50 -3.51 24.11 -13.14
C SER A 50 -3.13 23.70 -14.56
N HIS A 51 -2.02 22.98 -14.76
CA HIS A 51 -1.57 22.56 -16.09
C HIS A 51 -1.87 21.08 -16.36
N PRO A 52 -2.23 20.67 -17.59
CA PRO A 52 -2.40 21.48 -18.81
C PRO A 52 -3.82 22.07 -18.99
N HIS A 53 -4.71 21.91 -18.01
CA HIS A 53 -6.15 22.09 -18.21
C HIS A 53 -6.68 23.51 -17.93
N GLY A 54 -5.79 24.46 -17.61
CA GLY A 54 -6.13 25.84 -17.27
C GLY A 54 -6.44 26.04 -15.78
N GLU A 55 -6.44 27.31 -15.36
CA GLU A 55 -6.67 27.68 -13.96
C GLU A 55 -8.03 27.19 -13.43
N PRO A 56 -8.05 26.46 -12.31
CA PRO A 56 -9.28 26.09 -11.63
C PRO A 56 -10.09 27.29 -11.14
N ASN A 57 -11.40 27.12 -11.04
CA ASN A 57 -12.29 28.12 -10.48
C ASN A 57 -12.01 28.39 -8.99
N PHE A 58 -11.57 27.37 -8.26
CA PHE A 58 -11.04 27.52 -6.91
C PHE A 58 -10.19 26.32 -6.52
N PHE A 59 -9.41 26.53 -5.46
CA PHE A 59 -8.77 25.49 -4.69
C PHE A 59 -9.31 25.49 -3.26
N ARG A 60 -9.76 24.33 -2.78
CA ARG A 60 -10.24 24.15 -1.41
C ARG A 60 -9.52 22.98 -0.74
N GLY A 61 -8.97 23.23 0.44
CA GLY A 61 -8.22 22.23 1.20
C GLY A 61 -8.82 21.99 2.57
N THR A 62 -8.57 20.82 3.13
CA THR A 62 -8.79 20.55 4.54
C THR A 62 -7.51 20.06 5.20
N HIS A 63 -7.29 20.43 6.47
CA HIS A 63 -6.12 20.02 7.22
C HIS A 63 -6.41 19.83 8.72
N TYR A 64 -5.61 18.98 9.37
CA TYR A 64 -5.60 18.66 10.80
C TYR A 64 -4.16 18.62 11.28
N LYS A 65 -3.78 19.42 12.29
CA LYS A 65 -2.43 19.37 12.89
C LYS A 65 -1.27 19.36 11.87
N LEU A 66 -1.39 20.14 10.81
CA LEU A 66 -0.24 20.47 9.94
C LEU A 66 0.49 21.70 10.51
N PRO A 67 1.81 21.82 10.30
CA PRO A 67 2.57 22.96 10.82
C PRO A 67 1.96 24.30 10.35
N ALA A 68 1.85 25.27 11.26
CA ALA A 68 1.14 26.52 10.99
C ALA A 68 1.83 27.35 9.90
N GLU A 69 3.16 27.29 9.80
CA GLU A 69 3.95 27.92 8.75
C GLU A 69 3.63 27.36 7.37
N ASP A 70 3.43 26.05 7.27
CA ASP A 70 3.16 25.37 6.01
C ASP A 70 1.73 25.59 5.51
N ILE A 71 0.78 25.71 6.44
CA ILE A 71 -0.60 26.03 6.08
C ILE A 71 -0.75 27.49 5.62
N LYS A 72 0.11 28.40 6.13
CA LYS A 72 0.04 29.82 5.77
C LYS A 72 0.42 30.11 4.32
N SER A 73 1.19 29.24 3.65
CA SER A 73 1.53 29.43 2.23
C SER A 73 0.39 29.05 1.28
N PHE A 74 -0.61 28.29 1.72
CA PHE A 74 -1.72 27.86 0.87
C PHE A 74 -2.65 29.00 0.45
N PRO A 75 -3.06 29.94 1.34
CA PRO A 75 -3.77 31.14 0.93
C PRO A 75 -3.03 31.97 -0.13
N ASP A 76 -1.72 32.14 0.01
CA ASP A 76 -0.89 32.88 -0.97
C ASP A 76 -0.83 32.15 -2.32
N ALA A 77 -0.95 30.82 -2.31
CA ALA A 77 -1.08 29.98 -3.50
C ALA A 77 -2.53 29.84 -4.03
N GLY A 78 -3.49 30.60 -3.49
CA GLY A 78 -4.88 30.67 -3.97
C GLY A 78 -5.87 29.68 -3.36
N TRP A 79 -5.53 29.05 -2.22
CA TRP A 79 -6.39 28.04 -1.58
C TRP A 79 -7.24 28.58 -0.42
N ASP A 80 -8.52 28.20 -0.38
CA ASP A 80 -9.36 28.25 0.84
C ASP A 80 -9.15 26.96 1.65
N VAL A 81 -8.28 27.03 2.66
CA VAL A 81 -7.92 25.89 3.52
C VAL A 81 -8.65 25.96 4.85
N ARG A 82 -9.32 24.86 5.24
CA ARG A 82 -10.09 24.77 6.48
C ARG A 82 -9.52 23.77 7.45
N ALA A 83 -9.33 24.20 8.70
CA ALA A 83 -8.98 23.31 9.79
C ALA A 83 -10.14 22.36 10.09
N LYS A 84 -9.85 21.06 10.16
CA LYS A 84 -10.73 20.06 10.74
C LYS A 84 -10.30 19.85 12.19
N SER A 85 -11.26 19.69 13.10
CA SER A 85 -11.00 19.48 14.54
C SER A 85 -10.39 18.10 14.83
N ALA A 86 -10.56 17.13 13.94
CA ALA A 86 -9.95 15.80 13.98
C ALA A 86 -9.82 15.21 12.56
N PRO A 87 -8.94 14.20 12.31
CA PRO A 87 -8.78 13.56 11.00
C PRO A 87 -10.10 13.04 10.41
N GLU A 88 -10.97 12.52 11.26
CA GLU A 88 -12.30 11.96 10.97
C GLU A 88 -13.41 13.01 10.78
N HIS A 89 -13.11 14.30 10.94
CA HIS A 89 -14.11 15.34 10.65
C HIS A 89 -14.39 15.41 9.15
N ARG A 90 -15.68 15.33 8.83
CA ARG A 90 -16.27 15.33 7.47
C ARG A 90 -16.07 16.63 6.69
N THR A 91 -15.05 17.43 6.98
CA THR A 91 -14.85 18.74 6.36
C THR A 91 -14.72 18.61 4.85
N LEU A 92 -14.01 17.60 4.33
CA LEU A 92 -13.93 17.35 2.89
C LEU A 92 -15.30 16.95 2.31
N GLU A 93 -16.01 16.01 2.95
CA GLU A 93 -17.38 15.63 2.53
C GLU A 93 -18.33 16.84 2.53
N ASN A 94 -18.20 17.73 3.52
CA ASN A 94 -19.01 18.95 3.64
C ASN A 94 -18.67 19.97 2.55
N LEU A 95 -17.39 20.08 2.16
CA LEU A 95 -16.99 20.92 1.03
C LEU A 95 -17.57 20.39 -0.29
N LEU A 96 -17.55 19.07 -0.50
CA LEU A 96 -18.15 18.42 -1.67
C LEU A 96 -19.68 18.61 -1.70
N LYS A 97 -20.36 18.38 -0.56
CA LYS A 97 -21.81 18.63 -0.42
C LYS A 97 -22.18 20.08 -0.73
N ARG A 98 -21.43 21.02 -0.15
CA ARG A 98 -21.68 22.45 -0.37
C ARG A 98 -21.52 22.79 -1.85
N ASN A 99 -20.50 22.27 -2.51
CA ASN A 99 -20.30 22.51 -3.94
C ASN A 99 -21.44 21.94 -4.80
N LEU A 100 -21.94 20.73 -4.50
CA LEU A 100 -23.11 20.17 -5.19
C LEU A 100 -24.38 21.03 -4.95
N ALA A 101 -24.55 21.56 -3.74
CA ALA A 101 -25.65 22.47 -3.43
C ALA A 101 -25.52 23.80 -4.21
N ASP A 102 -24.31 24.37 -4.26
CA ASP A 102 -24.01 25.57 -5.05
C ASP A 102 -24.29 25.33 -6.55
N ASP A 103 -23.99 24.13 -7.05
CA ASP A 103 -24.28 23.74 -8.44
C ASP A 103 -25.79 23.68 -8.72
N THR A 104 -26.54 23.04 -7.82
CA THR A 104 -28.00 22.90 -7.92
C THR A 104 -28.69 24.26 -7.95
N ASN A 105 -28.15 25.23 -7.20
CA ASN A 105 -28.64 26.60 -7.16
C ASN A 105 -28.20 27.46 -8.36
N GLY A 106 -27.48 26.88 -9.32
CA GLY A 106 -26.95 27.58 -10.50
C GLY A 106 -25.75 28.48 -10.22
N ALA A 107 -25.24 28.52 -8.99
CA ALA A 107 -24.17 29.43 -8.57
C ALA A 107 -22.82 29.12 -9.26
N LEU A 108 -22.62 27.87 -9.71
CA LEU A 108 -21.42 27.46 -10.44
C LEU A 108 -21.53 27.71 -11.96
N GLY A 109 -22.67 28.23 -12.41
CA GLY A 109 -22.98 28.55 -13.80
C GLY A 109 -23.13 27.34 -14.72
N ILE A 110 -23.38 27.63 -16.00
CA ILE A 110 -23.64 26.62 -17.03
C ILE A 110 -22.31 26.20 -17.69
N GLY A 111 -22.19 24.92 -18.07
CA GLY A 111 -21.05 24.40 -18.82
C GLY A 111 -20.56 23.04 -18.31
N LYS A 112 -19.53 22.49 -18.98
CA LYS A 112 -18.84 21.27 -18.52
C LYS A 112 -18.07 21.57 -17.23
N LYS A 113 -18.21 20.68 -16.25
CA LYS A 113 -17.61 20.83 -14.93
C LYS A 113 -16.80 19.59 -14.58
N THR A 114 -15.68 19.81 -13.90
CA THR A 114 -14.78 18.75 -13.48
C THR A 114 -14.46 18.94 -12.00
N MET A 115 -14.78 17.93 -11.20
CA MET A 115 -14.32 17.85 -9.82
C MET A 115 -12.92 17.23 -9.81
N VAL A 116 -11.96 17.89 -9.18
CA VAL A 116 -10.61 17.39 -9.00
C VAL A 116 -10.41 17.06 -7.53
N LEU A 117 -10.14 15.79 -7.24
CA LEU A 117 -9.85 15.31 -5.90
C LEU A 117 -8.36 15.00 -5.78
N VAL A 118 -7.71 15.58 -4.78
CA VAL A 118 -6.26 15.46 -4.55
C VAL A 118 -6.01 14.92 -3.15
N GLY A 119 -5.30 13.81 -3.06
CA GLY A 119 -4.94 13.21 -1.78
C GLY A 119 -4.80 11.70 -1.85
N GLY A 120 -4.89 11.07 -0.69
CA GLY A 120 -4.83 9.63 -0.59
C GLY A 120 -6.11 8.92 -0.99
N GLU A 121 -6.16 7.62 -0.73
CA GLU A 121 -7.28 6.77 -1.10
C GLU A 121 -8.61 7.32 -0.51
N PRO A 122 -9.61 7.61 -1.37
CA PRO A 122 -10.85 8.19 -0.90
C PRO A 122 -11.65 7.18 -0.08
N THR A 123 -12.18 7.62 1.06
CA THR A 123 -13.05 6.80 1.91
C THR A 123 -14.40 6.51 1.22
N ASP A 124 -15.11 5.47 1.65
CA ASP A 124 -16.45 5.14 1.16
C ASP A 124 -17.42 6.33 1.20
N THR A 125 -17.31 7.16 2.24
CA THR A 125 -18.13 8.38 2.38
C THR A 125 -17.80 9.44 1.33
N VAL A 126 -16.53 9.61 0.98
CA VAL A 126 -16.10 10.51 -0.10
C VAL A 126 -16.49 9.91 -1.45
N LEU A 127 -16.29 8.61 -1.66
CA LEU A 127 -16.70 7.91 -2.88
C LEU A 127 -18.20 8.00 -3.15
N ASN A 128 -19.04 7.83 -2.12
CA ASN A 128 -20.48 8.05 -2.23
C ASN A 128 -20.83 9.48 -2.67
N ARG A 129 -20.00 10.48 -2.36
CA ARG A 129 -20.18 11.84 -2.90
C ARG A 129 -19.68 11.96 -4.33
N VAL A 130 -18.53 11.36 -4.66
CA VAL A 130 -17.99 11.31 -6.01
C VAL A 130 -19.02 10.73 -7.00
N GLU A 131 -19.75 9.69 -6.60
CA GLU A 131 -20.84 9.11 -7.41
C GLU A 131 -21.94 10.14 -7.75
N ILE A 132 -22.33 10.98 -6.79
CA ILE A 132 -23.34 12.04 -7.02
C ILE A 132 -22.85 13.08 -8.03
N TYR A 133 -21.53 13.34 -8.11
CA TYR A 133 -20.98 14.21 -9.16
C TYR A 133 -21.17 13.62 -10.55
N PHE A 134 -20.92 12.31 -10.71
CA PHE A 134 -21.17 11.64 -11.98
C PHE A 134 -22.66 11.65 -12.36
N GLU A 135 -23.55 11.40 -11.40
CA GLU A 135 -25.01 11.51 -11.60
C GLU A 135 -25.44 12.92 -12.03
N ALA A 136 -24.76 13.95 -11.51
CA ALA A 136 -24.96 15.36 -11.91
C ALA A 136 -24.33 15.71 -13.27
N GLY A 137 -23.70 14.76 -13.96
CA GLY A 137 -23.08 14.97 -15.28
C GLY A 137 -21.69 15.62 -15.24
N TRP A 138 -21.03 15.61 -14.09
CA TRP A 138 -19.66 16.12 -13.95
C TRP A 138 -18.63 15.07 -14.37
N SER A 139 -17.47 15.54 -14.82
CA SER A 139 -16.27 14.69 -14.90
C SER A 139 -15.51 14.72 -13.57
N VAL A 140 -14.74 13.68 -13.31
CA VAL A 140 -13.94 13.54 -12.09
C VAL A 140 -12.49 13.24 -12.44
N GLN A 141 -11.58 14.02 -11.85
CA GLN A 141 -10.15 13.77 -11.85
C GLN A 141 -9.69 13.39 -10.45
N LEU A 142 -8.99 12.27 -10.31
CA LEU A 142 -8.32 11.87 -9.07
C LEU A 142 -6.81 12.03 -9.24
N TYR A 143 -6.17 12.66 -8.25
CA TYR A 143 -4.72 12.73 -8.10
C TYR A 143 -4.32 12.00 -6.82
N CYS A 144 -3.69 10.83 -6.96
CA CYS A 144 -3.25 10.00 -5.85
C CYS A 144 -1.93 9.28 -6.14
N PHE A 145 -1.31 8.67 -5.13
CA PHE A 145 -0.16 7.79 -5.32
C PHE A 145 -0.62 6.40 -5.75
N ARG A 146 0.09 5.75 -6.70
CA ARG A 146 -0.37 4.50 -7.33
C ARG A 146 -0.62 3.36 -6.35
N ASP A 147 0.15 3.35 -5.27
CA ASP A 147 0.14 2.30 -4.26
C ASP A 147 -1.08 2.44 -3.32
N LYS A 148 -1.82 3.56 -3.45
CA LYS A 148 -3.01 3.92 -2.68
C LYS A 148 -4.18 4.24 -3.65
N GLY A 149 -5.21 3.39 -3.65
CA GLY A 149 -6.42 3.62 -4.45
C GLY A 149 -6.37 3.17 -5.91
N SER A 150 -5.48 2.26 -6.30
CA SER A 150 -5.50 1.66 -7.65
C SER A 150 -6.79 0.88 -7.93
N GLU A 151 -7.28 0.10 -6.96
CA GLU A 151 -8.53 -0.68 -7.11
C GLU A 151 -9.76 0.24 -7.24
N VAL A 152 -9.83 1.25 -6.38
CA VAL A 152 -10.87 2.30 -6.44
C VAL A 152 -10.82 3.01 -7.78
N SER A 153 -9.62 3.38 -8.24
CA SER A 153 -9.44 4.06 -9.52
C SER A 153 -9.81 3.19 -10.70
N ASP A 154 -9.46 1.91 -10.69
CA ASP A 154 -9.79 0.97 -11.76
C ASP A 154 -11.29 0.69 -11.80
N SER A 155 -11.93 0.57 -10.64
CA SER A 155 -13.39 0.45 -10.50
C SER A 155 -14.11 1.69 -11.05
N LEU A 156 -13.69 2.89 -10.65
CA LEU A 156 -14.26 4.15 -11.15
C LEU A 156 -14.04 4.32 -12.66
N ARG A 157 -12.87 3.94 -13.17
CA ARG A 157 -12.56 3.97 -14.61
C ARG A 157 -13.43 3.00 -15.40
N LEU A 158 -13.64 1.79 -14.89
CA LEU A 158 -14.50 0.79 -15.53
C LEU A 158 -15.96 1.26 -15.56
N LYS A 159 -16.43 1.86 -14.47
CA LYS A 159 -17.83 2.28 -14.31
C LYS A 159 -18.17 3.56 -15.06
N HIS A 160 -17.29 4.57 -15.03
CA HIS A 160 -17.59 5.93 -15.51
C HIS A 160 -16.82 6.33 -16.78
N GLY A 161 -15.95 5.45 -17.29
CA GLY A 161 -15.33 5.58 -18.61
C GLY A 161 -14.62 6.93 -18.80
N SER A 162 -14.99 7.64 -19.87
CA SER A 162 -14.39 8.93 -20.25
C SER A 162 -14.69 10.08 -19.29
N SER A 163 -15.67 9.92 -18.39
CA SER A 163 -15.98 10.92 -17.36
C SER A 163 -15.02 10.85 -16.18
N PHE A 164 -14.22 9.79 -16.04
CA PHE A 164 -13.24 9.63 -14.98
C PHE A 164 -11.80 9.60 -15.52
N GLN A 165 -10.91 10.31 -14.83
CA GLN A 165 -9.47 10.27 -15.08
C GLN A 165 -8.73 10.14 -13.76
N ASN A 166 -7.76 9.24 -13.71
CA ASN A 166 -6.83 9.17 -12.58
C ASN A 166 -5.41 9.53 -13.05
N LEU A 167 -4.73 10.36 -12.26
CA LEU A 167 -3.36 10.81 -12.46
C LEU A 167 -2.52 10.43 -11.24
N PHE A 168 -1.44 9.68 -11.49
CA PHE A 168 -0.58 9.22 -10.40
C PHE A 168 0.51 10.24 -10.08
N LEU A 169 0.59 10.64 -8.81
CA LEU A 169 1.56 11.63 -8.33
C LEU A 169 2.99 11.10 -8.21
N GLY A 170 3.20 9.77 -8.19
CA GLY A 170 4.55 9.20 -7.99
C GLY A 170 5.62 9.68 -8.98
N GLY A 171 5.27 9.88 -10.25
CA GLY A 171 6.20 10.44 -11.25
C GLY A 171 6.38 11.96 -11.18
N LEU A 172 5.60 12.64 -10.35
CA LEU A 172 5.48 14.09 -10.23
C LEU A 172 5.78 14.59 -8.81
N ALA A 173 5.99 13.69 -7.86
CA ALA A 173 6.23 13.94 -6.44
C ALA A 173 7.33 14.98 -6.22
N LYS A 174 8.49 14.79 -6.86
CA LYS A 174 9.61 15.74 -6.81
C LYS A 174 9.26 17.15 -7.27
N ASN A 175 8.30 17.28 -8.19
CA ASN A 175 7.90 18.58 -8.72
C ASN A 175 7.01 19.36 -7.76
N ILE A 176 6.48 18.74 -6.70
CA ILE A 176 5.63 19.39 -5.70
C ILE A 176 6.32 19.58 -4.35
N LEU A 177 7.62 19.25 -4.23
CA LEU A 177 8.37 19.38 -2.97
C LEU A 177 8.98 20.77 -2.77
N LYS A 178 9.17 21.15 -1.50
CA LYS A 178 9.97 22.30 -1.06
C LYS A 178 11.47 21.97 -1.20
N GLY A 179 12.21 22.73 -2.01
CA GLY A 179 13.64 22.49 -2.27
C GLY A 179 14.02 22.61 -3.76
N GLU A 180 15.32 22.80 -4.05
CA GLU A 180 15.88 23.64 -5.13
C GLU A 180 15.51 23.34 -6.61
N THR A 181 15.23 24.43 -7.31
CA THR A 181 15.38 24.65 -8.75
C THR A 181 16.79 24.28 -9.22
N GLN A 182 16.90 23.68 -10.42
CA GLN A 182 18.15 23.29 -11.12
C GLN A 182 19.41 24.12 -10.78
N GLY A 183 20.52 23.44 -10.45
CA GLY A 183 21.85 24.07 -10.44
C GLY A 183 23.03 23.20 -9.96
N SER A 184 23.85 22.76 -10.92
CA SER A 184 25.27 22.42 -10.79
C SER A 184 25.70 21.06 -10.19
N VAL A 185 26.21 20.23 -11.10
CA VAL A 185 27.16 19.13 -10.86
C VAL A 185 28.35 19.61 -10.02
N THR A 186 28.78 18.81 -9.04
CA THR A 186 30.20 18.69 -8.67
C THR A 186 30.49 17.26 -8.20
N LEU A 187 31.47 16.64 -8.86
CA LEU A 187 32.06 15.35 -8.51
C LEU A 187 33.15 15.53 -7.44
N ALA A 188 33.26 14.55 -6.53
CA ALA A 188 34.39 14.14 -5.67
C ALA A 188 33.88 13.93 -4.22
N GLY A 189 34.22 12.90 -3.45
CA GLY A 189 35.19 11.80 -3.56
C GLY A 189 35.36 11.21 -2.15
N ASP A 190 35.48 9.87 -2.10
CA ASP A 190 36.10 9.01 -1.08
C ASP A 190 35.62 8.91 0.39
N SER A 191 35.08 7.72 0.67
CA SER A 191 35.61 6.68 1.59
C SER A 191 35.80 6.96 3.09
N ALA A 192 35.07 6.21 3.92
CA ALA A 192 35.68 5.31 4.93
C ALA A 192 34.65 4.39 5.59
N THR A 193 34.97 3.11 5.56
CA THR A 193 34.38 1.95 6.23
C THR A 193 34.34 2.07 7.76
N ARG A 194 33.29 1.53 8.39
CA ARG A 194 33.40 0.83 9.70
C ARG A 194 32.28 -0.20 9.87
N ALA A 195 32.72 -1.43 10.13
CA ALA A 195 31.96 -2.66 10.26
C ALA A 195 31.10 -2.73 11.53
N LEU A 196 29.96 -3.44 11.49
CA LEU A 196 29.36 -4.00 12.70
C LEU A 196 28.57 -5.31 12.40
N VAL A 197 29.26 -6.42 12.69
CA VAL A 197 28.82 -7.72 13.26
C VAL A 197 27.54 -8.38 12.71
N ASP A 198 27.77 -9.36 11.83
CA ASP A 198 26.90 -10.52 11.61
C ASP A 198 26.78 -11.33 12.90
N THR A 199 25.57 -11.55 13.40
CA THR A 199 25.29 -12.61 14.39
C THR A 199 24.09 -13.41 13.92
N THR A 200 24.33 -14.32 12.98
CA THR A 200 23.45 -15.44 12.67
C THR A 200 23.61 -16.50 13.77
N THR A 201 22.88 -16.35 14.87
CA THR A 201 22.79 -17.40 15.89
C THR A 201 21.80 -18.46 15.40
N VAL A 202 22.34 -19.55 14.87
CA VAL A 202 21.60 -20.77 14.54
C VAL A 202 21.29 -21.51 15.85
N CYS A 203 20.01 -21.58 16.22
CA CYS A 203 19.58 -22.47 17.30
C CYS A 203 19.14 -23.81 16.73
N SER A 204 19.85 -24.86 17.13
CA SER A 204 19.58 -26.27 16.83
C SER A 204 18.31 -26.76 17.52
N SER A 205 17.45 -27.47 16.80
CA SER A 205 16.19 -28.04 17.30
C SER A 205 16.40 -29.28 18.19
N PRO A 206 15.59 -29.48 19.25
CA PRO A 206 15.50 -30.78 19.92
C PRO A 206 14.58 -31.73 19.16
N SER A 207 15.04 -32.97 19.00
CA SER A 207 14.31 -34.12 18.45
C SER A 207 13.22 -34.59 19.43
N GLY A 208 11.99 -34.81 18.95
CA GLY A 208 10.90 -35.34 19.78
C GLY A 208 9.52 -35.46 19.11
N ALA A 209 9.32 -36.58 18.41
CA ALA A 209 8.10 -37.38 18.21
C ALA A 209 6.70 -36.75 17.93
N SER A 210 6.24 -37.06 16.71
CA SER A 210 4.86 -37.35 16.25
C SER A 210 3.81 -36.24 16.16
N GLY A 211 3.29 -36.09 14.93
CA GLY A 211 1.99 -35.50 14.61
C GLY A 211 2.04 -34.01 14.30
N GLU A 212 2.27 -33.68 13.03
CA GLU A 212 2.25 -32.33 12.42
C GLU A 212 3.48 -31.45 12.70
N GLU A 213 4.34 -31.29 11.68
CA GLU A 213 5.45 -30.34 11.70
C GLU A 213 4.98 -28.95 11.26
N ARG A 214 5.28 -27.91 12.04
CA ARG A 214 4.93 -26.52 11.69
C ARG A 214 6.15 -25.68 11.37
N PHE A 215 6.03 -24.94 10.28
CA PHE A 215 7.00 -23.96 9.80
C PHE A 215 6.30 -22.62 9.76
N ILE A 216 6.79 -21.66 10.54
CA ILE A 216 6.09 -20.42 10.81
C ILE A 216 6.95 -19.26 10.31
N LEU A 217 6.37 -18.46 9.42
CA LEU A 217 6.99 -17.23 8.92
C LEU A 217 6.07 -16.06 9.25
N MET A 218 6.60 -15.09 10.00
CA MET A 218 5.89 -13.88 10.38
C MET A 218 6.49 -12.66 9.68
N ASN A 219 5.64 -11.82 9.10
CA ASN A 219 6.01 -10.47 8.66
C ASN A 219 5.57 -9.46 9.73
N LEU A 220 6.48 -9.08 10.62
CA LEU A 220 6.16 -8.21 11.76
C LEU A 220 5.77 -6.81 11.29
N ASP A 221 6.49 -6.24 10.32
CA ASP A 221 6.24 -4.88 9.84
C ASP A 221 4.88 -4.77 9.16
N ASP A 222 4.46 -5.80 8.42
CA ASP A 222 3.14 -5.84 7.79
C ASP A 222 2.01 -5.92 8.84
N ILE A 223 2.20 -6.70 9.91
CA ILE A 223 1.25 -6.77 11.04
C ILE A 223 1.17 -5.41 11.74
N LEU A 224 2.32 -4.84 12.12
CA LEU A 224 2.38 -3.55 12.80
C LEU A 224 1.81 -2.43 11.93
N GLY A 225 2.13 -2.41 10.65
CA GLY A 225 1.58 -1.46 9.69
C GLY A 225 0.06 -1.61 9.56
N THR A 226 -0.44 -2.84 9.47
CA THR A 226 -1.88 -3.10 9.36
C THR A 226 -2.61 -2.64 10.62
N LEU A 227 -2.06 -2.90 11.80
CA LEU A 227 -2.63 -2.43 13.07
C LEU A 227 -2.58 -0.91 13.20
N ALA A 228 -1.47 -0.29 12.81
CA ALA A 228 -1.31 1.16 12.80
C ALA A 228 -2.28 1.86 11.83
N ARG A 229 -2.85 1.13 10.85
CA ARG A 229 -3.86 1.64 9.91
C ARG A 229 -5.29 1.19 10.24
N SER A 230 -5.48 0.26 11.17
CA SER A 230 -6.79 -0.35 11.43
C SER A 230 -7.62 0.44 12.44
N TYR A 231 -8.49 1.31 11.90
CA TYR A 231 -9.41 2.12 12.70
C TYR A 231 -10.53 1.30 13.37
N SER A 232 -10.85 0.11 12.87
CA SER A 232 -11.84 -0.78 13.47
C SER A 232 -11.28 -1.60 14.63
N LEU A 233 -9.98 -1.87 14.64
CA LEU A 233 -9.32 -2.65 15.70
C LEU A 233 -8.99 -1.82 16.93
N TYR A 234 -8.45 -0.59 16.78
CA TYR A 234 -8.09 0.21 17.97
C TYR A 234 -9.28 0.61 18.82
N ASN A 235 -10.44 0.88 18.20
CA ASN A 235 -11.70 1.18 18.91
C ASN A 235 -12.18 0.02 19.81
N LYS A 236 -11.67 -1.19 19.57
CA LYS A 236 -11.94 -2.38 20.40
C LYS A 236 -10.90 -2.59 21.50
N VAL A 237 -9.80 -1.83 21.49
CA VAL A 237 -8.73 -1.91 22.49
C VAL A 237 -8.95 -0.84 23.55
N GLN A 238 -9.29 -1.28 24.76
CA GLN A 238 -9.57 -0.37 25.87
C GLN A 238 -8.37 0.53 26.17
N GLY A 239 -8.59 1.85 26.19
CA GLY A 239 -7.54 2.84 26.46
C GLY A 239 -6.69 3.25 25.25
N ALA A 240 -6.85 2.62 24.08
CA ALA A 240 -6.21 3.07 22.86
C ALA A 240 -6.83 4.40 22.40
N LYS A 241 -6.01 5.45 22.27
CA LYS A 241 -6.42 6.77 21.78
C LYS A 241 -6.25 6.93 20.28
N SER A 242 -5.54 6.01 19.64
CA SER A 242 -5.28 5.95 18.21
C SER A 242 -4.79 4.56 17.79
N PRO A 243 -4.89 4.19 16.50
CA PRO A 243 -4.33 2.94 15.96
C PRO A 243 -2.85 2.71 16.27
N ILE A 244 -2.03 3.78 16.29
CA ILE A 244 -0.60 3.69 16.64
C ILE A 244 -0.36 3.30 18.12
N ASN A 245 -1.39 3.41 18.97
CA ASN A 245 -1.30 3.00 20.38
C ASN A 245 -1.67 1.52 20.56
N VAL A 246 -2.08 0.84 19.48
CA VAL A 246 -2.37 -0.59 19.50
C VAL A 246 -1.06 -1.35 19.33
N GLY A 247 -0.53 -1.82 20.45
CA GLY A 247 0.59 -2.76 20.44
C GLY A 247 0.12 -4.18 20.14
N VAL A 248 1.05 -4.98 19.63
CA VAL A 248 0.88 -6.44 19.55
C VAL A 248 1.41 -7.05 20.83
N ASP A 249 0.59 -7.84 21.51
CA ASP A 249 1.09 -8.77 22.53
C ASP A 249 1.80 -9.94 21.81
N LEU A 250 3.12 -9.80 21.65
CA LEU A 250 3.95 -10.77 20.92
C LEU A 250 3.98 -12.13 21.62
N LYS A 251 3.78 -12.18 22.94
CA LYS A 251 3.70 -13.43 23.70
C LYS A 251 2.38 -14.16 23.42
N ALA A 252 1.27 -13.43 23.45
CA ALA A 252 -0.04 -13.97 23.09
C ALA A 252 -0.08 -14.41 21.62
N LEU A 253 0.49 -13.61 20.70
CA LEU A 253 0.60 -13.94 19.29
C LEU A 253 1.43 -15.22 19.08
N THR A 254 2.59 -15.33 19.75
CA THR A 254 3.41 -16.55 19.66
C THR A 254 2.62 -17.77 20.12
N LYS A 255 1.92 -17.68 21.26
CA LYS A 255 1.11 -18.80 21.77
C LYS A 255 -0.01 -19.19 20.80
N LEU A 256 -0.65 -18.21 20.14
CA LEU A 256 -1.70 -18.45 19.17
C LEU A 256 -1.17 -19.18 17.93
N VAL A 257 -0.03 -18.74 17.39
CA VAL A 257 0.53 -19.24 16.13
C VAL A 257 1.28 -20.56 16.32
N CYS A 258 2.12 -20.64 17.35
CA CYS A 258 2.90 -21.83 17.67
C CYS A 258 2.06 -22.91 18.38
N GLY A 259 0.90 -22.54 18.94
CA GLY A 259 0.03 -23.42 19.71
C GLY A 259 0.60 -23.79 21.07
N ASN A 260 -0.12 -24.63 21.81
CA ASN A 260 0.29 -25.08 23.16
C ASN A 260 1.40 -26.15 23.15
N GLY A 261 1.88 -26.57 21.98
CA GLY A 261 2.89 -27.63 21.81
C GLY A 261 4.09 -27.13 21.03
N SER A 262 5.04 -26.49 21.71
CA SER A 262 6.32 -26.02 21.13
C SER A 262 7.10 -27.14 20.44
N ALA A 263 6.92 -28.40 20.87
CA ALA A 263 7.54 -29.59 20.28
C ALA A 263 7.19 -29.80 18.79
N LYS A 264 6.10 -29.20 18.28
CA LYS A 264 5.68 -29.33 16.87
C LYS A 264 6.24 -28.24 15.96
N VAL A 265 6.71 -27.13 16.53
CA VAL A 265 7.26 -26.02 15.75
C VAL A 265 8.70 -26.34 15.40
N GLN A 266 8.93 -26.65 14.13
CA GLN A 266 10.25 -26.97 13.62
C GLN A 266 11.09 -25.71 13.39
N ARG A 267 10.42 -24.64 12.96
CA ARG A 267 11.06 -23.36 12.69
C ARG A 267 10.06 -22.22 12.80
N GLN A 268 10.45 -21.15 13.49
CA GLN A 268 9.71 -19.90 13.58
C GLN A 268 10.64 -18.72 13.31
N VAL A 269 10.33 -17.94 12.26
CA VAL A 269 11.13 -16.79 11.82
C VAL A 269 10.24 -15.56 11.77
N ALA A 270 10.68 -14.48 12.40
CA ALA A 270 10.06 -13.17 12.33
C ALA A 270 10.90 -12.26 11.44
N MET A 271 10.30 -11.82 10.35
CA MET A 271 10.87 -10.83 9.45
C MET A 271 10.54 -9.43 9.94
N HIS A 272 11.55 -8.55 9.97
CA HIS A 272 11.37 -7.16 10.36
C HIS A 272 12.41 -6.23 9.73
N SER A 273 12.08 -4.97 9.54
CA SER A 273 12.98 -3.91 9.09
C SER A 273 13.14 -2.85 10.18
N GLU A 274 12.06 -2.57 10.90
CA GLU A 274 11.96 -1.48 11.88
C GLU A 274 11.61 -1.92 13.30
N ALA A 275 11.67 -3.21 13.61
CA ALA A 275 11.38 -3.70 14.97
C ALA A 275 12.23 -2.95 16.01
N THR A 276 11.56 -2.40 17.02
CA THR A 276 12.22 -1.80 18.18
C THR A 276 13.02 -2.85 18.96
N THR A 277 14.05 -2.42 19.69
CA THR A 277 14.85 -3.33 20.54
C THR A 277 13.98 -4.14 21.50
N ALA A 278 12.92 -3.54 22.05
CA ALA A 278 11.98 -4.23 22.94
C ALA A 278 11.17 -5.32 22.22
N GLN A 279 10.71 -5.07 20.98
CA GLN A 279 9.98 -6.06 20.19
C GLN A 279 10.89 -7.20 19.73
N ALA A 280 12.11 -6.88 19.29
CA ALA A 280 13.11 -7.87 18.92
C ALA A 280 13.46 -8.79 20.11
N GLN A 281 13.72 -8.19 21.28
CA GLN A 281 14.01 -8.93 22.51
C GLN A 281 12.83 -9.84 22.91
N ALA A 282 11.60 -9.31 22.88
CA ALA A 282 10.41 -10.11 23.19
C ALA A 282 10.24 -11.31 22.23
N LEU A 283 10.56 -11.16 20.94
CA LEU A 283 10.50 -12.26 19.99
C LEU A 283 11.57 -13.32 20.25
N LEU A 284 12.80 -12.91 20.54
CA LEU A 284 13.90 -13.83 20.90
C LEU A 284 13.56 -14.63 22.16
N GLU A 285 13.03 -13.98 23.20
CA GLU A 285 12.58 -14.62 24.45
C GLU A 285 11.44 -15.63 24.22
N ASN A 286 10.68 -15.47 23.14
CA ASN A 286 9.60 -16.37 22.73
C ASN A 286 10.05 -17.38 21.65
N GLY A 287 11.35 -17.56 21.44
CA GLY A 287 11.93 -18.60 20.60
C GLY A 287 11.96 -18.29 19.10
N TRP A 288 11.69 -17.04 18.69
CA TRP A 288 11.75 -16.64 17.28
C TRP A 288 13.18 -16.38 16.84
N ALA A 289 13.53 -16.85 15.64
CA ALA A 289 14.68 -16.33 14.92
C ALA A 289 14.28 -15.02 14.22
N LEU A 290 15.14 -14.01 14.29
CA LEU A 290 14.92 -12.73 13.63
C LEU A 290 15.62 -12.68 12.28
N SER A 291 14.92 -12.16 11.28
CA SER A 291 15.46 -11.93 9.94
C SER A 291 15.22 -10.47 9.55
N LYS A 292 16.31 -9.72 9.38
CA LYS A 292 16.22 -8.29 9.02
C LYS A 292 15.89 -8.17 7.53
N GLN A 293 14.74 -7.57 7.20
CA GLN A 293 14.37 -7.26 5.83
C GLN A 293 15.09 -6.00 5.35
N THR A 294 15.61 -6.08 4.13
CA THR A 294 15.86 -4.90 3.28
C THR A 294 14.77 -4.87 2.19
N ALA A 295 14.53 -3.71 1.59
CA ALA A 295 13.37 -3.39 0.72
C ALA A 295 13.12 -4.36 -0.46
N THR A 296 14.02 -5.31 -0.72
CA THR A 296 13.97 -6.28 -1.83
C THR A 296 13.77 -7.75 -1.41
N MET A 297 13.60 -8.08 -0.12
CA MET A 297 13.81 -9.47 0.36
C MET A 297 12.59 -10.34 0.72
N VAL A 298 11.35 -9.84 0.64
CA VAL A 298 10.15 -10.66 0.94
C VAL A 298 10.07 -11.93 0.07
N PRO A 299 10.35 -11.88 -1.26
CA PRO A 299 10.34 -13.08 -2.10
C PRO A 299 11.46 -14.07 -1.75
N THR A 300 12.62 -13.56 -1.32
CA THR A 300 13.83 -14.36 -1.10
C THR A 300 13.73 -15.19 0.17
N VAL A 301 13.32 -14.58 1.29
CA VAL A 301 13.19 -15.28 2.58
C VAL A 301 12.08 -16.33 2.52
N LEU A 302 10.96 -16.04 1.86
CA LEU A 302 9.91 -17.03 1.63
C LEU A 302 10.40 -18.18 0.75
N SER A 303 11.15 -17.89 -0.32
CA SER A 303 11.72 -18.90 -1.22
C SER A 303 12.74 -19.79 -0.52
N GLU A 304 13.60 -19.24 0.34
CA GLU A 304 14.52 -20.01 1.18
C GLU A 304 13.77 -20.91 2.17
N PHE A 305 12.71 -20.39 2.80
CA PHE A 305 11.89 -21.15 3.75
C PHE A 305 11.18 -22.31 3.08
N LEU A 306 10.62 -22.08 1.89
CA LEU A 306 9.99 -23.10 1.05
C LEU A 306 11.02 -24.12 0.54
N THR A 307 12.24 -23.71 0.21
CA THR A 307 13.32 -24.63 -0.18
C THR A 307 13.73 -25.52 0.97
N GLN A 308 13.80 -25.00 2.20
CA GLN A 308 14.09 -25.80 3.40
C GLN A 308 12.94 -26.76 3.75
N LEU A 309 11.70 -26.37 3.50
CA LEU A 309 10.52 -27.26 3.59
C LEU A 309 10.62 -28.45 2.63
N LEU A 310 11.12 -28.23 1.40
CA LEU A 310 11.38 -29.29 0.41
C LEU A 310 12.60 -30.16 0.77
N ALA A 311 13.64 -29.58 1.35
CA ALA A 311 14.90 -30.28 1.65
C ALA A 311 14.81 -31.22 2.87
N LYS A 312 13.83 -31.02 3.76
CA LYS A 312 13.58 -31.97 4.85
C LYS A 312 12.95 -33.25 4.31
N ASP A 313 13.50 -34.39 4.68
CA ASP A 313 13.02 -35.71 4.27
C ASP A 313 11.49 -35.86 4.40
N VAL A 314 10.92 -36.63 3.48
CA VAL A 314 9.49 -36.98 3.46
C VAL A 314 9.25 -38.00 4.58
N THR A 315 9.29 -37.54 5.83
CA THR A 315 8.73 -38.30 6.95
C THR A 315 7.21 -38.28 6.84
N ALA A 316 6.54 -39.36 7.27
CA ALA A 316 5.08 -39.54 7.15
C ALA A 316 4.23 -38.52 7.95
N SER A 317 4.85 -37.50 8.55
CA SER A 317 4.17 -36.41 9.26
C SER A 317 3.78 -35.29 8.29
N SER A 318 2.53 -34.87 8.33
CA SER A 318 2.05 -33.68 7.62
C SER A 318 2.88 -32.44 8.01
N LYS A 319 3.26 -31.64 7.01
CA LYS A 319 3.98 -30.38 7.19
C LYS A 319 3.00 -29.23 6.94
N THR A 320 2.99 -28.24 7.81
CA THR A 320 2.15 -27.05 7.71
C THR A 320 3.03 -25.80 7.65
N LEU A 321 2.87 -25.02 6.58
CA LEU A 321 3.39 -23.65 6.50
C LEU A 321 2.34 -22.69 7.06
N VAL A 322 2.73 -21.88 8.05
CA VAL A 322 1.90 -20.83 8.63
C VAL A 322 2.52 -19.48 8.26
N LEU A 323 1.75 -18.67 7.53
CA LEU A 323 2.11 -17.29 7.22
C LEU A 323 1.34 -16.37 8.18
N VAL A 324 2.08 -15.59 8.97
CA VAL A 324 1.51 -14.62 9.91
C VAL A 324 1.82 -13.23 9.38
N MET A 325 0.81 -12.55 8.88
CA MET A 325 1.00 -11.29 8.16
C MET A 325 -0.25 -10.41 8.26
N GLY A 326 -0.08 -9.14 7.89
CA GLY A 326 -1.16 -8.18 7.74
C GLY A 326 -1.86 -8.32 6.38
N ASP A 327 -2.70 -7.36 6.04
CA ASP A 327 -3.49 -7.39 4.80
C ASP A 327 -2.72 -6.85 3.58
N GLN A 328 -1.61 -6.13 3.77
CA GLN A 328 -0.87 -5.54 2.65
C GLN A 328 -0.11 -6.57 1.84
N CYS A 329 0.27 -7.70 2.44
CA CYS A 329 0.82 -8.81 1.68
C CYS A 329 -0.24 -9.59 0.89
N LEU A 330 -1.53 -9.25 1.03
CA LEU A 330 -2.66 -9.81 0.28
C LEU A 330 -3.23 -8.83 -0.75
N THR A 331 -2.53 -7.74 -1.07
CA THR A 331 -2.84 -6.90 -2.26
C THR A 331 -2.76 -7.74 -3.54
N VAL A 332 -3.39 -7.31 -4.63
CA VAL A 332 -3.32 -8.05 -5.92
C VAL A 332 -1.88 -8.24 -6.39
N ALA A 333 -1.02 -7.21 -6.25
CA ALA A 333 0.38 -7.28 -6.64
C ALA A 333 1.17 -8.28 -5.78
N SER A 334 1.01 -8.22 -4.46
CA SER A 334 1.65 -9.17 -3.55
C SER A 334 1.10 -10.59 -3.78
N LYS A 335 -0.21 -10.75 -3.98
CA LYS A 335 -0.86 -12.03 -4.32
C LYS A 335 -0.23 -12.66 -5.57
N VAL A 336 0.10 -11.89 -6.61
CA VAL A 336 0.78 -12.42 -7.80
C VAL A 336 2.16 -12.97 -7.44
N VAL A 337 2.93 -12.25 -6.62
CA VAL A 337 4.26 -12.68 -6.16
C VAL A 337 4.16 -13.93 -5.29
N TYR A 338 3.31 -13.93 -4.27
CA TYR A 338 3.08 -15.09 -3.40
C TYR A 338 2.56 -16.30 -4.19
N SER A 339 1.60 -16.09 -5.10
CA SER A 339 1.04 -17.17 -5.93
C SER A 339 2.09 -17.75 -6.86
N ARG A 340 2.97 -16.93 -7.44
CA ARG A 340 4.07 -17.41 -8.27
C ARG A 340 5.06 -18.26 -7.47
N ILE A 341 5.49 -17.78 -6.30
CA ILE A 341 6.44 -18.50 -5.44
C ILE A 341 5.83 -19.82 -4.94
N LEU A 342 4.55 -19.80 -4.54
CA LEU A 342 3.84 -21.02 -4.13
C LEU A 342 3.62 -22.00 -5.29
N ALA A 343 3.33 -21.50 -6.49
CA ALA A 343 3.20 -22.34 -7.69
C ALA A 343 4.55 -22.97 -8.07
N GLU A 344 5.64 -22.22 -8.02
CA GLU A 344 7.00 -22.74 -8.24
C GLU A 344 7.37 -23.80 -7.19
N PHE A 345 6.98 -23.60 -5.92
CA PHE A 345 7.15 -24.60 -4.88
C PHE A 345 6.31 -25.87 -5.12
N LEU A 346 5.03 -25.74 -5.46
CA LEU A 346 4.16 -26.89 -5.76
C LEU A 346 4.66 -27.67 -6.97
N ALA A 347 5.12 -27.00 -8.02
CA ALA A 347 5.71 -27.65 -9.20
C ALA A 347 7.00 -28.42 -8.88
N ARG A 348 7.79 -27.98 -7.89
CA ARG A 348 8.97 -28.71 -7.41
C ARG A 348 8.61 -29.91 -6.52
N ARG A 349 7.50 -29.83 -5.79
CA ARG A 349 6.98 -30.95 -4.98
C ARG A 349 6.38 -32.05 -5.85
N ASP A 350 5.56 -31.65 -6.83
CA ASP A 350 4.81 -32.55 -7.72
C ASP A 350 5.19 -32.26 -9.18
N PRO A 351 6.38 -32.66 -9.64
CA PRO A 351 6.82 -32.37 -11.00
C PRO A 351 5.85 -32.99 -12.03
N PRO A 352 5.47 -32.25 -13.08
CA PRO A 352 4.61 -32.80 -14.12
C PRO A 352 5.28 -34.02 -14.73
N LEU A 353 4.52 -35.11 -14.85
CA LEU A 353 4.97 -36.36 -15.46
C LEU A 353 5.54 -36.04 -16.85
N ALA A 354 6.86 -36.11 -16.97
CA ALA A 354 7.55 -35.91 -18.22
C ALA A 354 7.25 -37.09 -19.15
N GLY A 355 6.31 -36.90 -20.09
CA GLY A 355 6.08 -37.87 -21.16
C GLY A 355 4.69 -37.77 -21.78
N GLY A 356 4.57 -37.02 -22.88
CA GLY A 356 3.36 -37.07 -23.70
C GLY A 356 3.09 -35.83 -24.56
N VAL A 357 4.06 -35.39 -25.36
CA VAL A 357 3.75 -34.52 -26.49
C VAL A 357 2.86 -35.30 -27.46
N LYS A 358 1.59 -34.90 -27.59
CA LYS A 358 0.89 -34.98 -28.88
C LYS A 358 0.27 -33.63 -29.18
N GLN A 359 1.06 -32.83 -29.88
CA GLN A 359 0.63 -31.74 -30.73
C GLN A 359 -0.49 -32.27 -31.64
N ARG A 360 -1.76 -31.93 -31.37
CA ARG A 360 -2.84 -32.17 -32.34
C ARG A 360 -2.78 -31.07 -33.40
N VAL A 361 -2.23 -31.44 -34.54
CA VAL A 361 -2.41 -30.74 -35.81
C VAL A 361 -3.91 -30.70 -36.15
N PRO A 362 -4.46 -29.58 -36.63
CA PRO A 362 -5.83 -29.54 -37.14
C PRO A 362 -5.84 -30.02 -38.60
N GLU A 363 -6.17 -31.28 -38.84
CA GLU A 363 -6.56 -31.74 -40.17
C GLU A 363 -8.01 -31.33 -40.45
N ARG A 364 -8.19 -30.40 -41.40
CA ARG A 364 -9.42 -30.30 -42.17
C ARG A 364 -9.41 -31.41 -43.24
N LEU A 365 -10.50 -32.16 -43.36
CA LEU A 365 -11.19 -32.45 -44.63
C LEU A 365 -12.45 -33.28 -44.37
N CYS A 366 -13.59 -32.72 -44.80
CA CYS A 366 -14.74 -33.31 -45.51
C CYS A 366 -14.81 -34.86 -45.57
N ASN A 367 -15.95 -35.57 -45.47
CA ASN A 367 -17.31 -35.26 -45.96
C ASN A 367 -18.30 -36.42 -45.59
N PRO A 368 -19.52 -36.54 -46.17
CA PRO A 368 -20.81 -36.60 -45.47
C PRO A 368 -21.45 -38.00 -45.42
N SER A 369 -22.54 -38.18 -44.67
CA SER A 369 -23.60 -39.17 -44.96
C SER A 369 -24.89 -38.81 -44.22
N GLN A 370 -26.01 -39.02 -44.91
CA GLN A 370 -27.37 -38.52 -44.70
C GLN A 370 -28.14 -39.09 -43.49
N PRO A 371 -29.28 -38.47 -43.12
CA PRO A 371 -30.29 -39.06 -42.25
C PRO A 371 -31.31 -39.89 -43.05
N SER A 372 -31.85 -40.94 -42.43
CA SER A 372 -32.92 -41.79 -42.97
C SER A 372 -34.08 -41.91 -41.97
N GLY A 373 -35.30 -41.58 -42.44
CA GLY A 373 -36.63 -42.00 -41.92
C GLY A 373 -37.10 -41.30 -40.64
N ASP A 374 -38.29 -40.71 -40.53
CA ASP A 374 -39.54 -40.81 -41.32
C ASP A 374 -40.24 -39.45 -41.43
#